data_AF-A0A0S9PJS1-F1
#
_entry.id   AF-A0A0S9PJS1-F1
#
_cell.length_a   1.000
_cell.length_b   1.000
_cell.length_c   1.000
_cell.angle_alpha   90.00
_cell.angle_beta   90.00
_cell.angle_gamma   90.00
#
_symmetry.space_group_name_H-M   'P 1'
#
loop_
_entity.id
_entity.type
_entity.pdbx_description
1 polymer ?
#
loop_
_entity_poly.entity_id
_entity_poly.type
_entity_poly.pdbx_seq_one_letter_code
_entity_poly.pdbx_strand_id
1 'polypeptide(L)'
;MPEPYTYSFTCHDAEFKAYEFVDYRAAWDSPTPLVGCDGVQAGGSFYSDTQKAASAAAGQKDLSSLVYLYGTCASLHTSVYGSLPSYSANQVAELTGVFMLCPDQPGAAAVQAKLGVAVALDAERESGNRFGAGIRRVGVDIQPGTFVSEGNITNCYWERLDSAGNIIDNNFLTQALRVEVVLEAGDFSFSSDGCGEWVRVG
;
A
#
# COMPACT_ATOMS: atom_id res chain seq x y z
N MET A 1 21.93 -5.87 32.32
CA MET A 1 20.63 -5.18 32.21
C MET A 1 19.89 -5.84 31.05
N PRO A 2 18.56 -6.01 31.08
CA PRO A 2 17.86 -6.56 29.92
C PRO A 2 18.09 -5.63 28.72
N GLU A 3 18.43 -6.19 27.58
CA GLU A 3 18.60 -5.47 26.31
C GLU A 3 17.52 -5.88 25.31
N PRO A 4 17.06 -4.94 24.46
CA PRO A 4 16.14 -5.26 23.37
C PRO A 4 16.69 -6.33 22.45
N TYR A 5 15.81 -7.09 21.79
CA TYR A 5 16.24 -8.04 20.76
C TYR A 5 16.99 -7.33 19.64
N THR A 6 18.13 -7.89 19.25
CA THR A 6 18.96 -7.45 18.13
C THR A 6 18.90 -8.45 16.99
N TYR A 7 19.28 -8.03 15.79
CA TYR A 7 19.17 -8.82 14.58
C TYR A 7 20.47 -8.78 13.79
N SER A 8 20.91 -9.94 13.33
CA SER A 8 21.96 -10.11 12.33
C SER A 8 21.34 -10.50 10.99
N PHE A 9 22.14 -10.47 9.93
CA PHE A 9 21.64 -10.62 8.57
C PHE A 9 22.52 -11.54 7.75
N THR A 10 21.90 -12.47 7.05
CA THR A 10 22.51 -13.19 5.94
C THR A 10 21.98 -12.56 4.66
N CYS A 11 22.84 -11.89 3.90
CA CYS A 11 22.47 -11.25 2.64
C CYS A 11 23.12 -11.92 1.44
N HIS A 12 22.52 -11.75 0.28
CA HIS A 12 22.95 -12.41 -0.96
C HIS A 12 23.32 -11.39 -2.04
N ASP A 13 24.34 -11.69 -2.85
CA ASP A 13 24.58 -10.98 -4.12
C ASP A 13 23.75 -11.57 -5.28
N ALA A 14 23.90 -11.02 -6.48
CA ALA A 14 23.17 -11.45 -7.67
C ALA A 14 23.44 -12.92 -8.06
N GLU A 15 24.58 -13.47 -7.63
CA GLU A 15 24.98 -14.87 -7.80
C GLU A 15 24.55 -15.76 -6.63
N PHE A 16 23.71 -15.24 -5.72
CA PHE A 16 23.21 -15.91 -4.51
C PHE A 16 24.28 -16.28 -3.48
N LYS A 17 25.49 -15.72 -3.58
CA LYS A 17 26.52 -15.95 -2.57
C LYS A 17 26.15 -15.20 -1.29
N ALA A 18 26.25 -15.89 -0.16
CA ALA A 18 25.89 -15.37 1.15
C ALA A 18 27.01 -14.53 1.80
N TYR A 19 26.60 -13.49 2.51
CA TYR A 19 27.45 -12.59 3.30
C TYR A 19 26.75 -12.31 4.64
N GLU A 20 27.50 -12.39 5.73
CA GLU A 20 26.96 -12.20 7.08
C GLU A 20 27.22 -10.77 7.57
N PHE A 21 26.21 -10.14 8.15
CA PHE A 21 26.28 -8.79 8.71
C PHE A 21 25.72 -8.78 10.14
N VAL A 22 26.39 -8.03 11.02
CA VAL A 22 26.03 -7.95 12.44
C VAL A 22 24.85 -7.01 12.71
N ASP A 23 24.58 -6.09 11.78
CA ASP A 23 23.43 -5.20 11.78
C ASP A 23 23.08 -4.75 10.35
N TYR A 24 21.94 -4.11 10.17
CA TYR A 24 21.45 -3.69 8.85
C TYR A 24 22.27 -2.54 8.25
N ARG A 25 22.97 -1.74 9.07
CA ARG A 25 23.81 -0.63 8.59
C ARG A 25 25.09 -1.17 7.96
N ALA A 26 25.66 -2.21 8.57
CA ALA A 26 26.79 -2.93 8.00
C ALA A 26 26.43 -3.53 6.62
N ALA A 27 25.18 -4.00 6.44
CA ALA A 27 24.70 -4.45 5.14
C ALA A 27 24.60 -3.31 4.12
N TRP A 28 24.18 -2.11 4.53
CA TRP A 28 24.14 -0.93 3.66
C TRP A 28 25.53 -0.48 3.20
N ASP A 29 26.54 -0.66 4.05
CA ASP A 29 27.94 -0.33 3.77
C ASP A 29 28.68 -1.46 3.02
N SER A 30 27.97 -2.52 2.61
CA SER A 30 28.56 -3.65 1.87
C SER A 30 29.24 -3.17 0.58
N PRO A 31 30.51 -3.54 0.34
CA PRO A 31 31.19 -3.24 -0.93
C PRO A 31 30.62 -4.07 -2.09
N THR A 32 29.91 -5.16 -1.78
CA THR A 32 29.24 -6.02 -2.75
C THR A 32 27.78 -5.59 -2.89
N PRO A 33 27.26 -5.37 -4.11
CA PRO A 33 25.84 -5.14 -4.33
C PRO A 33 25.01 -6.34 -3.86
N LEU A 34 24.22 -6.14 -2.81
CA LEU A 34 23.31 -7.15 -2.26
C LEU A 34 21.97 -7.11 -2.99
N VAL A 35 21.26 -8.21 -3.13
CA VAL A 35 19.91 -8.30 -3.76
C VAL A 35 18.79 -8.66 -2.77
N GLY A 36 19.16 -9.05 -1.54
CA GLY A 36 18.23 -9.40 -0.48
C GLY A 36 18.95 -9.77 0.81
N CYS A 37 18.26 -9.65 1.93
CA CYS A 37 18.76 -9.98 3.26
C CYS A 37 17.70 -10.69 4.10
N ASP A 38 18.09 -11.79 4.75
CA ASP A 38 17.30 -12.48 5.74
C ASP A 38 17.75 -12.07 7.14
N GLY A 39 16.82 -11.56 7.95
CA GLY A 39 17.07 -11.22 9.35
C GLY A 39 17.02 -12.44 10.26
N VAL A 40 17.87 -12.47 11.28
CA VAL A 40 17.86 -13.49 12.33
C VAL A 40 18.01 -12.79 13.68
N GLN A 41 17.21 -13.18 14.68
CA GLN A 41 17.38 -12.67 16.04
C GLN A 41 18.74 -13.13 16.59
N ALA A 42 19.64 -12.19 16.88
CA ALA A 42 21.03 -12.45 17.25
C ALA A 42 21.28 -12.40 18.76
N GLY A 43 20.52 -11.59 19.49
CA GLY A 43 20.71 -11.39 20.92
C GLY A 43 19.58 -10.58 21.56
N GLY A 44 19.70 -10.28 22.84
CA GLY A 44 18.70 -9.56 23.62
C GLY A 44 17.72 -10.48 24.36
N SER A 45 16.76 -9.86 25.05
CA SER A 45 15.89 -10.57 26.00
C SER A 45 14.44 -10.11 26.00
N PHE A 46 14.11 -9.02 25.29
CA PHE A 46 12.75 -8.50 25.20
C PHE A 46 12.54 -7.67 23.92
N TYR A 47 11.28 -7.52 23.50
CA TYR A 47 10.92 -6.59 22.43
C TYR A 47 10.80 -5.17 22.96
N SER A 48 11.50 -4.21 22.35
CA SER A 48 11.34 -2.80 22.65
C SER A 48 9.95 -2.28 22.26
N ASP A 49 9.58 -1.10 22.74
CA ASP A 49 8.31 -0.48 22.37
C ASP A 49 8.27 -0.11 20.89
N THR A 50 9.40 0.32 20.32
CA THR A 50 9.53 0.54 18.88
C THR A 50 9.33 -0.74 18.09
N GLN A 51 9.88 -1.87 18.54
CA GLN A 51 9.69 -3.18 17.88
C GLN A 51 8.24 -3.64 17.91
N LYS A 52 7.58 -3.49 19.06
CA LYS A 52 6.15 -3.81 19.19
C LYS A 52 5.30 -2.92 18.29
N ALA A 53 5.58 -1.61 18.27
CA ALA A 53 4.86 -0.64 17.44
C ALA A 53 5.06 -0.93 15.94
N ALA A 54 6.28 -1.24 15.52
CA ALA A 54 6.59 -1.60 14.13
C ALA A 54 5.86 -2.87 13.69
N SER A 55 5.88 -3.91 14.53
CA SER A 55 5.18 -5.17 14.25
C SER A 55 3.67 -4.97 14.15
N ALA A 56 3.09 -4.17 15.05
CA ALA A 56 1.68 -3.81 15.02
C ALA A 56 1.31 -3.00 13.76
N ALA A 57 2.12 -2.02 13.39
CA ALA A 57 1.92 -1.23 12.18
C ALA A 57 2.02 -2.07 10.90
N ALA A 58 2.90 -3.07 10.89
CA ALA A 58 3.04 -4.04 9.80
C ALA A 58 1.93 -5.10 9.76
N GLY A 59 0.98 -5.08 10.70
CA GLY A 59 -0.09 -6.08 10.78
C GLY A 59 0.40 -7.48 11.10
N GLN A 60 1.61 -7.62 11.67
CA GLN A 60 2.15 -8.92 12.04
C GLN A 60 1.40 -9.47 13.25
N LYS A 61 1.07 -10.76 13.19
CA LYS A 61 0.37 -11.46 14.28
C LYS A 61 1.30 -11.90 15.40
N ASP A 62 2.60 -11.99 15.11
CA ASP A 62 3.63 -12.51 16.01
C ASP A 62 4.88 -11.63 15.93
N LEU A 63 5.40 -11.21 17.09
CA LEU A 63 6.59 -10.36 17.19
C LEU A 63 7.86 -11.07 16.68
N SER A 64 7.89 -12.40 16.62
CA SER A 64 8.99 -13.15 15.99
C SER A 64 9.10 -12.88 14.50
N SER A 65 8.04 -12.39 13.85
CA SER A 65 8.04 -11.99 12.44
C SER A 65 8.82 -10.69 12.18
N LEU A 66 9.31 -10.01 13.22
CA LEU A 66 10.16 -8.82 13.08
C LEU A 66 11.42 -9.09 12.25
N VAL A 67 11.89 -10.34 12.20
CA VAL A 67 13.00 -10.76 11.33
C VAL A 67 12.80 -10.33 9.86
N TYR A 68 11.56 -10.33 9.36
CA TYR A 68 11.25 -9.91 8.00
C TYR A 68 11.36 -8.40 7.82
N LEU A 69 10.86 -7.61 8.78
CA LEU A 69 10.97 -6.14 8.70
C LEU A 69 12.43 -5.71 8.79
N TYR A 70 13.21 -6.35 9.66
CA TYR A 70 14.64 -6.11 9.76
C TYR A 70 15.40 -6.56 8.50
N GLY A 71 15.02 -7.69 7.88
CA GLY A 71 15.56 -8.09 6.57
C GLY A 71 15.31 -7.03 5.50
N THR A 72 14.08 -6.50 5.45
CA THR A 72 13.75 -5.37 4.58
C THR A 72 14.55 -4.12 4.93
N CYS A 73 14.80 -3.82 6.21
CA CYS A 73 15.71 -2.74 6.59
C CYS A 73 17.08 -2.91 5.93
N ALA A 74 17.68 -4.11 5.97
CA ALA A 74 19.01 -4.37 5.43
C ALA A 74 19.09 -4.29 3.90
N SER A 75 18.01 -4.60 3.16
CA SER A 75 18.03 -4.66 1.70
C SER A 75 16.98 -3.81 0.98
N LEU A 76 16.28 -2.86 1.61
CA LEU A 76 15.14 -2.19 0.96
C LEU A 76 15.48 -1.63 -0.42
N HIS A 77 16.56 -0.85 -0.51
CA HIS A 77 16.98 -0.15 -1.73
C HIS A 77 17.39 -1.09 -2.87
N THR A 78 17.87 -2.29 -2.54
CA THR A 78 18.28 -3.29 -3.53
C THR A 78 17.24 -4.38 -3.77
N SER A 79 16.25 -4.49 -2.87
CA SER A 79 15.13 -5.41 -3.01
C SER A 79 14.11 -4.92 -4.04
N VAL A 80 13.21 -5.82 -4.41
CA VAL A 80 12.05 -5.50 -5.25
C VAL A 80 11.25 -4.34 -4.64
N TYR A 81 11.11 -4.24 -3.32
CA TYR A 81 10.34 -3.17 -2.67
C TYR A 81 10.84 -1.77 -3.04
N GLY A 82 12.16 -1.54 -3.11
CA GLY A 82 12.72 -0.25 -3.50
C GLY A 82 12.38 0.15 -4.94
N SER A 83 12.21 -0.84 -5.83
CA SER A 83 11.99 -0.62 -7.26
C SER A 83 10.51 -0.61 -7.68
N LEU A 84 9.58 -1.08 -6.85
CA LEU A 84 8.15 -1.13 -7.18
C LEU A 84 7.59 0.26 -7.54
N PRO A 85 6.70 0.36 -8.55
CA PRO A 85 6.07 1.62 -8.93
C PRO A 85 4.99 2.06 -7.95
N SER A 86 4.33 1.12 -7.28
CA SER A 86 3.28 1.35 -6.29
C SER A 86 3.24 0.22 -5.26
N TYR A 87 2.49 0.43 -4.17
CA TYR A 87 2.35 -0.53 -3.08
C TYR A 87 0.87 -0.87 -2.85
N SER A 88 0.61 -2.15 -2.58
CA SER A 88 -0.68 -2.61 -2.03
C SER A 88 -0.81 -2.24 -0.55
N ALA A 89 -2.04 -2.27 0.00
CA ALA A 89 -2.29 -1.96 1.41
C ALA A 89 -1.42 -2.79 2.39
N ASN A 90 -1.18 -4.08 2.08
CA ASN A 90 -0.31 -4.92 2.90
C ASN A 90 1.16 -4.45 2.85
N GLN A 91 1.64 -4.05 1.67
CA GLN A 91 3.00 -3.53 1.50
C GLN A 91 3.15 -2.14 2.15
N VAL A 92 2.09 -1.33 2.14
CA VAL A 92 2.02 -0.05 2.86
C VAL A 92 2.19 -0.28 4.37
N ALA A 93 1.44 -1.22 4.94
CA ALA A 93 1.54 -1.59 6.35
C ALA A 93 2.96 -2.08 6.70
N GLU A 94 3.48 -3.04 5.92
CA GLU A 94 4.82 -3.59 6.11
C GLU A 94 5.90 -2.50 6.08
N LEU A 95 5.92 -1.65 5.04
CA LEU A 95 6.87 -0.56 4.91
C LEU A 95 6.71 0.48 6.03
N THR A 96 5.50 0.72 6.52
CA THR A 96 5.25 1.57 7.69
C THR A 96 5.98 1.02 8.92
N GLY A 97 5.90 -0.29 9.16
CA GLY A 97 6.66 -0.95 10.22
C GLY A 97 8.18 -0.87 10.00
N VAL A 98 8.66 -1.09 8.77
CA VAL A 98 10.08 -0.96 8.41
C VAL A 98 10.60 0.45 8.72
N PHE A 99 9.89 1.50 8.31
CA PHE A 99 10.31 2.89 8.57
C PHE A 99 10.27 3.29 10.05
N MET A 100 9.50 2.59 10.90
CA MET A 100 9.61 2.77 12.35
C MET A 100 10.92 2.21 12.93
N LEU A 101 11.51 1.19 12.29
CA LEU A 101 12.74 0.52 12.75
C LEU A 101 14.01 1.15 12.16
N CYS A 102 13.97 1.52 10.88
CA CYS A 102 15.12 2.01 10.12
C CYS A 102 14.72 3.18 9.20
N PRO A 103 14.34 4.35 9.76
CA PRO A 103 13.83 5.49 8.99
C PRO A 103 14.85 6.10 8.01
N ASP A 104 16.14 5.91 8.27
CA ASP A 104 17.26 6.51 7.54
C ASP A 104 17.91 5.56 6.52
N GLN A 105 17.21 4.47 6.17
CA GLN A 105 17.68 3.51 5.18
C GLN A 105 17.98 4.14 3.81
N PRO A 106 18.95 3.60 3.06
CA PRO A 106 19.19 4.03 1.68
C PRO A 106 17.90 3.96 0.85
N GLY A 107 17.66 4.97 0.02
CA GLY A 107 16.44 5.04 -0.80
C GLY A 107 15.14 5.37 -0.04
N ALA A 108 15.20 5.64 1.27
CA ALA A 108 14.02 5.96 2.09
C ALA A 108 13.12 7.02 1.46
N ALA A 109 13.69 8.14 1.00
CA ALA A 109 12.91 9.24 0.44
C ALA A 109 12.04 8.82 -0.76
N ALA A 110 12.58 8.00 -1.67
CA ALA A 110 11.85 7.53 -2.84
C ALA A 110 10.71 6.58 -2.47
N VAL A 111 10.95 5.67 -1.53
CA VAL A 111 9.94 4.72 -1.06
C VAL A 111 8.87 5.42 -0.21
N GLN A 112 9.24 6.35 0.67
CA GLN A 112 8.30 7.14 1.47
C GLN A 112 7.38 8.00 0.60
N ALA A 113 7.89 8.56 -0.50
CA ALA A 113 7.05 9.31 -1.45
C ALA A 113 5.95 8.42 -2.06
N LYS A 114 6.33 7.21 -2.52
CA LYS A 114 5.37 6.23 -3.07
C LYS A 114 4.39 5.73 -2.01
N LEU A 115 4.86 5.52 -0.78
CA LEU A 115 4.04 5.15 0.36
C LEU A 115 2.98 6.21 0.66
N GLY A 116 3.38 7.48 0.69
CA GLY A 116 2.46 8.60 0.89
C GLY A 116 1.37 8.69 -0.18
N VAL A 117 1.71 8.41 -1.44
CA VAL A 117 0.72 8.30 -2.53
C VAL A 117 -0.25 7.16 -2.28
N ALA A 118 0.25 5.96 -1.95
CA ALA A 118 -0.61 4.80 -1.70
C ALA A 118 -1.57 5.04 -0.52
N VAL A 119 -1.08 5.62 0.58
CA VAL A 119 -1.90 5.99 1.75
C VAL A 119 -2.98 7.01 1.36
N ALA A 120 -2.65 8.01 0.55
CA ALA A 120 -3.63 9.00 0.09
C ALA A 120 -4.73 8.35 -0.77
N LEU A 121 -4.36 7.45 -1.69
CA LEU A 121 -5.30 6.72 -2.53
C LEU A 121 -6.22 5.81 -1.71
N ASP A 122 -5.70 5.16 -0.66
CA ASP A 122 -6.51 4.32 0.22
C ASP A 122 -7.47 5.16 1.07
N ALA A 123 -7.03 6.31 1.58
CA ALA A 123 -7.90 7.25 2.28
C ALA A 123 -9.06 7.74 1.38
N GLU A 124 -8.79 8.02 0.09
CA GLU A 124 -9.84 8.36 -0.87
C GLU A 124 -10.84 7.22 -1.07
N ARG A 125 -10.38 5.96 -1.05
CA ARG A 125 -11.25 4.79 -1.16
C ARG A 125 -12.12 4.59 0.06
N GLU A 126 -11.54 4.74 1.25
CA GLU A 126 -12.26 4.66 2.52
C GLU A 126 -13.31 5.75 2.66
N SER A 127 -13.03 6.96 2.18
CA SER A 127 -13.97 8.08 2.23
C SER A 127 -15.01 8.06 1.09
N GLY A 128 -14.97 7.08 0.20
CA GLY A 128 -15.85 7.00 -0.98
C GLY A 128 -15.56 8.06 -2.06
N ASN A 129 -14.41 8.74 -1.99
CA ASN A 129 -13.96 9.70 -2.99
C ASN A 129 -13.25 9.03 -4.17
N ARG A 130 -12.85 7.76 -4.01
CA ARG A 130 -12.32 6.90 -5.08
C ARG A 130 -12.98 5.53 -4.99
N PHE A 131 -13.47 4.99 -6.10
CA PHE A 131 -14.02 3.64 -6.09
C PHE A 131 -14.04 3.00 -7.48
N GLY A 132 -13.90 1.68 -7.53
CA GLY A 132 -14.05 0.90 -8.76
C GLY A 132 -15.48 0.43 -9.01
N ALA A 133 -15.60 -0.60 -9.84
CA ALA A 133 -16.84 -1.27 -10.18
C ALA A 133 -17.61 -1.83 -8.95
N GLY A 134 -18.89 -2.12 -9.18
CA GLY A 134 -19.84 -2.63 -8.19
C GLY A 134 -20.93 -1.63 -7.83
N ILE A 135 -21.83 -2.07 -6.94
CA ILE A 135 -22.92 -1.25 -6.41
C ILE A 135 -22.48 -0.53 -5.14
N ARG A 136 -22.86 0.74 -5.02
CA ARG A 136 -22.59 1.62 -3.86
C ARG A 136 -23.86 2.35 -3.46
N ARG A 137 -24.11 2.43 -2.15
CA ARG A 137 -25.21 3.20 -1.57
C ARG A 137 -24.82 4.68 -1.51
N VAL A 138 -25.54 5.53 -2.23
CA VAL A 138 -25.34 6.98 -2.18
C VAL A 138 -25.81 7.52 -0.83
N GLY A 139 -25.02 8.41 -0.23
CA GLY A 139 -25.19 8.94 1.12
C GLY A 139 -24.62 8.05 2.23
N VAL A 140 -24.18 6.81 1.91
CA VAL A 140 -23.59 5.88 2.88
C VAL A 140 -22.16 5.49 2.47
N ASP A 141 -22.03 4.77 1.35
CA ASP A 141 -20.72 4.31 0.86
C ASP A 141 -19.98 5.40 0.10
N ILE A 142 -20.74 6.26 -0.60
CA ILE A 142 -20.24 7.38 -1.40
C ILE A 142 -21.19 8.57 -1.20
N GLN A 143 -20.63 9.79 -1.15
CA GLN A 143 -21.44 11.00 -0.98
C GLN A 143 -21.83 11.61 -2.33
N PRO A 144 -22.95 12.37 -2.40
CA PRO A 144 -23.29 13.14 -3.59
C PRO A 144 -22.14 14.04 -4.08
N GLY A 145 -22.06 14.21 -5.40
CA GLY A 145 -21.00 14.97 -6.04
C GLY A 145 -20.71 14.50 -7.45
N THR A 146 -19.73 15.14 -8.08
CA THR A 146 -19.29 14.81 -9.43
C THR A 146 -18.16 13.81 -9.35
N PHE A 147 -18.28 12.72 -10.10
CA PHE A 147 -17.28 11.67 -10.20
C PHE A 147 -16.84 11.53 -11.64
N VAL A 148 -15.53 11.38 -11.85
CA VAL A 148 -14.91 11.20 -13.15
C VAL A 148 -14.14 9.90 -13.17
N SER A 149 -14.31 9.14 -14.24
CA SER A 149 -13.37 8.10 -14.64
C SER A 149 -12.61 8.58 -15.87
N GLU A 150 -11.28 8.42 -15.87
CA GLU A 150 -10.39 8.80 -16.99
C GLU A 150 -9.45 7.63 -17.36
N GLY A 151 -9.01 7.63 -18.62
CA GLY A 151 -8.10 6.61 -19.17
C GLY A 151 -8.72 5.85 -20.35
N ASN A 152 -8.13 4.72 -20.74
CA ASN A 152 -8.65 3.90 -21.83
C ASN A 152 -9.85 3.05 -21.33
N ILE A 153 -11.03 3.65 -21.30
CA ILE A 153 -12.26 3.03 -20.81
C ILE A 153 -12.90 2.22 -21.94
N THR A 154 -13.24 0.96 -21.67
CA THR A 154 -13.89 0.09 -22.65
C THR A 154 -15.03 -0.69 -22.00
N ASN A 155 -16.16 -0.81 -22.71
CA ASN A 155 -17.37 -1.49 -22.23
C ASN A 155 -17.86 -1.00 -20.85
N CYS A 156 -17.84 0.31 -20.62
CA CYS A 156 -18.29 0.92 -19.37
C CYS A 156 -19.81 1.02 -19.36
N TYR A 157 -20.45 0.34 -18.41
CA TYR A 157 -21.84 0.55 -18.05
C TYR A 157 -21.89 1.23 -16.69
N TRP A 158 -22.70 2.28 -16.55
CA TRP A 158 -23.03 2.84 -15.24
C TRP A 158 -24.51 3.18 -15.17
N GLU A 159 -25.05 3.17 -13.96
CA GLU A 159 -26.43 3.55 -13.68
C GLU A 159 -26.59 4.18 -12.30
N ARG A 160 -27.51 5.14 -12.22
CA ARG A 160 -28.07 5.72 -11.01
C ARG A 160 -29.45 5.12 -10.80
N LEU A 161 -29.73 4.67 -9.58
CA LEU A 161 -30.94 3.92 -9.25
C LEU A 161 -31.70 4.60 -8.11
N ASP A 162 -33.03 4.54 -8.16
CA ASP A 162 -33.89 4.95 -7.06
C ASP A 162 -34.01 3.85 -5.98
N SER A 163 -34.77 4.12 -4.91
CA SER A 163 -34.94 3.17 -3.80
C SER A 163 -35.73 1.92 -4.14
N ALA A 164 -36.43 1.91 -5.27
CA ALA A 164 -37.13 0.74 -5.80
C ALA A 164 -36.27 -0.05 -6.80
N GLY A 165 -35.04 0.43 -7.09
CA GLY A 165 -34.14 -0.17 -8.07
C GLY A 165 -34.47 0.20 -9.51
N ASN A 166 -35.30 1.23 -9.75
CA ASN A 166 -35.51 1.74 -11.11
C ASN A 166 -34.34 2.63 -11.52
N ILE A 167 -33.98 2.57 -12.79
CA ILE A 167 -32.94 3.43 -13.38
C ILE A 167 -33.46 4.86 -13.43
N ILE A 168 -32.72 5.76 -12.79
CA ILE A 168 -32.85 7.22 -12.90
C ILE A 168 -32.13 7.68 -14.17
N ASP A 169 -30.89 7.21 -14.35
CA ASP A 169 -30.05 7.53 -15.50
C ASP A 169 -29.01 6.42 -15.70
N ASN A 170 -28.61 6.16 -16.94
CA ASN A 170 -27.58 5.18 -17.26
C ASN A 170 -26.88 5.50 -18.57
N ASN A 171 -25.72 4.88 -18.78
CA ASN A 171 -25.06 4.90 -20.09
C ASN A 171 -24.23 3.63 -20.31
N PHE A 172 -24.12 3.22 -21.57
CA PHE A 172 -23.21 2.17 -22.01
C PHE A 172 -22.23 2.72 -23.04
N LEU A 173 -20.99 2.91 -22.63
CA LEU A 173 -19.91 3.43 -23.45
C LEU A 173 -19.01 2.28 -23.89
N THR A 174 -18.99 2.01 -25.20
CA THR A 174 -18.10 0.97 -25.76
C THR A 174 -16.64 1.38 -25.66
N GLN A 175 -16.31 2.66 -25.88
CA GLN A 175 -14.98 3.25 -25.71
C GLN A 175 -15.09 4.73 -25.30
N ALA A 176 -14.25 5.18 -24.37
CA ALA A 176 -14.13 6.58 -23.97
C ALA A 176 -12.75 6.88 -23.38
N LEU A 177 -12.35 8.16 -23.37
CA LEU A 177 -11.18 8.63 -22.62
C LEU A 177 -11.54 9.22 -21.24
N ARG A 178 -12.80 9.63 -21.09
CA ARG A 178 -13.34 10.24 -19.89
C ARG A 178 -14.84 9.99 -19.82
N VAL A 179 -15.33 9.67 -18.63
CA VAL A 179 -16.75 9.58 -18.31
C VAL A 179 -16.97 10.37 -17.02
N GLU A 180 -18.03 11.17 -16.98
CA GLU A 180 -18.38 11.99 -15.82
C GLU A 180 -19.83 11.70 -15.42
N VAL A 181 -20.07 11.57 -14.12
CA VAL A 181 -21.39 11.35 -13.54
C VAL A 181 -21.59 12.30 -12.37
N VAL A 182 -22.75 12.94 -12.32
CA VAL A 182 -23.20 13.70 -11.14
C VAL A 182 -24.14 12.81 -10.34
N LEU A 183 -23.73 12.47 -9.12
CA LEU A 183 -24.56 11.76 -8.15
C LEU A 183 -25.33 12.76 -7.31
N GLU A 184 -26.65 12.67 -7.37
CA GLU A 184 -27.55 13.57 -6.67
C GLU A 184 -27.89 13.01 -5.28
N ALA A 185 -28.25 13.89 -4.34
CA ALA A 185 -28.63 13.47 -2.99
C ALA A 185 -29.89 12.58 -2.94
N GLY A 186 -30.71 12.60 -4.00
CA GLY A 186 -31.89 11.75 -4.14
C GLY A 186 -31.60 10.35 -4.70
N ASP A 187 -30.40 10.09 -5.20
CA ASP A 187 -30.04 8.78 -5.72
C ASP A 187 -29.98 7.77 -4.58
N PHE A 188 -30.45 6.55 -4.83
CA PHE A 188 -30.34 5.49 -3.83
C PHE A 188 -29.03 4.73 -3.98
N SER A 189 -28.72 4.27 -5.19
CA SER A 189 -27.47 3.57 -5.45
C SER A 189 -26.89 3.95 -6.79
N PHE A 190 -25.56 3.89 -6.85
CA PHE A 190 -24.80 3.94 -8.07
C PHE A 190 -24.23 2.56 -8.34
N SER A 191 -24.32 2.08 -9.57
CA SER A 191 -23.69 0.84 -10.00
C SER A 191 -22.84 1.12 -11.24
N SER A 192 -21.65 0.54 -11.30
CA SER A 192 -20.84 0.60 -12.51
C SER A 192 -20.05 -0.67 -12.74
N ASP A 193 -19.81 -0.98 -14.01
CA ASP A 193 -18.97 -2.09 -14.46
C ASP A 193 -18.18 -1.69 -15.70
N GLY A 194 -16.93 -2.14 -15.82
CA GLY A 194 -16.06 -1.81 -16.95
C GLY A 194 -15.60 -0.33 -17.02
N CYS A 195 -15.95 0.51 -16.05
CA CYS A 195 -15.63 1.95 -16.08
C CYS A 195 -14.27 2.32 -15.50
N GLY A 196 -13.53 1.41 -14.88
CA GLY A 196 -12.30 1.75 -14.15
C GLY A 196 -12.59 2.31 -12.75
N GLU A 197 -11.71 3.19 -12.25
CA GLU A 197 -11.93 3.91 -10.99
C GLU A 197 -12.63 5.25 -11.24
N TRP A 198 -13.67 5.52 -10.48
CA TRP A 198 -14.29 6.82 -10.32
C TRP A 198 -13.58 7.62 -9.24
N VAL A 199 -13.30 8.88 -9.52
CA VAL A 199 -12.66 9.82 -8.58
C VAL A 199 -13.55 11.05 -8.46
N ARG A 200 -13.83 11.46 -7.22
CA ARG A 200 -14.60 12.67 -6.95
C ARG A 200 -13.82 13.89 -7.40
N VAL A 201 -14.48 14.79 -8.12
CA VAL A 201 -13.92 16.08 -8.54
C VAL A 201 -14.78 17.21 -7.97
N GLY A 202 -14.14 18.30 -7.53
CA GLY A 202 -14.80 19.44 -6.90
C GLY A 202 -14.60 19.48 -5.39
#